data_AF-A0A9W4HP36-F1
#
_entry.id   AF-A0A9W4HP36-F1
#
_cell.length_a   1.000
_cell.length_b   1.000
_cell.length_c   1.000
_cell.angle_alpha   90.00
_cell.angle_beta   90.00
_cell.angle_gamma   90.00
#
_symmetry.space_group_name_H-M   'P 1'
#
loop_
_entity.id
_entity.type
_entity.pdbx_description
1 polymer ?
#
loop_
_entity_poly.entity_id
_entity_poly.type
_entity_poly.pdbx_seq_one_letter_code
_entity_poly.pdbx_strand_id
1 'polypeptide(L)'
;MCCQSPEPPEREGEESKSSHKRNLSNGTSEHSPARRSKRQRSTINLKEQSDSEAEDSEAEVPAPTAKGNKDAKPTPKASGKKATTKKEAKQEPQPKKTRKTKKDQEAEAMPLAPRTQGLRMFVGAHVSAAKGVFNSIHNSEQIGGNAFALFLKSQRKWDNPALQDEHRDQFHKLCAEKGYDASKHVLPHGSYLVNLAQSDKAKAKQAYTSFLDDLRSTNQTPLPEALSRLAEMLTQAITETKTVIPVLETMCGHGNTIGGALSEFRDLLALIPAEHHARIGICVDTCHSFAAGYDLSSPTGFKAFLAEFDELIGIKFLRALHLNDSKAPRGSKRDLHANIGTGFLGLRAFHNVMNEPRFEDLPMVLETPIDRTPVKDEEDSENDSTKPKKGKKAAAATVADPGVWAREIKLLESLIGMDPEGEEFKALETKLSEEGRAERERLQDQHERKLEADEKKKAKGPGKAKGQKSLMDMMKGDAKKD
;
A
#
# COMPACT_ATOMS: atom_id res chain seq x y z
N MET A 1 3.53 1.97 -4.35
CA MET A 1 4.20 0.87 -5.11
C MET A 1 4.16 -0.39 -4.26
N CYS A 2 3.40 -1.37 -4.73
CA CYS A 2 3.14 -2.63 -4.05
C CYS A 2 3.80 -3.80 -4.79
N CYS A 3 3.63 -5.00 -4.28
CA CYS A 3 4.03 -6.25 -4.95
C CYS A 3 2.87 -7.25 -4.91
N GLN A 4 2.85 -8.18 -5.87
CA GLN A 4 2.06 -9.43 -5.83
C GLN A 4 2.96 -10.63 -6.12
N SER A 5 2.47 -11.86 -5.93
CA SER A 5 3.16 -13.04 -6.47
C SER A 5 2.56 -13.40 -7.83
N PRO A 6 3.32 -13.95 -8.79
CA PRO A 6 2.73 -14.47 -10.02
C PRO A 6 1.80 -15.64 -9.72
N GLU A 7 0.76 -15.81 -10.55
CA GLU A 7 -0.14 -16.96 -10.45
C GLU A 7 0.65 -18.27 -10.65
N PRO A 8 0.31 -19.35 -9.92
CA PRO A 8 0.85 -20.67 -10.21
C PRO A 8 0.36 -21.13 -11.60
N PRO A 9 1.18 -21.87 -12.37
CA PRO A 9 0.72 -22.40 -13.66
C PRO A 9 -0.48 -23.32 -13.46
N GLU A 10 -1.47 -23.22 -14.35
CA GLU A 10 -2.65 -24.07 -14.35
C GLU A 10 -2.23 -25.55 -14.35
N ARG A 11 -2.69 -26.31 -13.36
CA ARG A 11 -2.55 -27.76 -13.39
C ARG A 11 -3.55 -28.31 -14.38
N GLU A 12 -3.07 -28.81 -15.52
CA GLU A 12 -3.87 -29.66 -16.40
C GLU A 12 -4.39 -30.86 -15.59
N GLY A 13 -5.67 -30.82 -15.24
CA GLY A 13 -6.33 -31.83 -14.43
C GLY A 13 -6.77 -33.02 -15.28
N GLU A 14 -6.34 -34.22 -14.91
CA GLU A 14 -6.84 -35.45 -15.52
C GLU A 14 -8.36 -35.59 -15.32
N GLU A 15 -9.11 -35.67 -16.42
CA GLU A 15 -10.57 -35.81 -16.39
C GLU A 15 -11.01 -37.16 -15.79
N SER A 16 -11.39 -37.17 -14.51
CA SER A 16 -12.14 -38.29 -13.94
C SER A 16 -13.61 -38.23 -14.39
N LYS A 17 -14.04 -39.22 -15.18
CA LYS A 17 -15.37 -39.28 -15.78
C LYS A 17 -16.44 -39.62 -14.75
N SER A 18 -17.40 -38.71 -14.53
CA SER A 18 -18.67 -39.02 -13.87
C SER A 18 -19.84 -38.68 -14.79
N SER A 19 -20.66 -39.68 -15.09
CA SER A 19 -21.73 -39.59 -16.08
C SER A 19 -23.03 -39.02 -15.49
N HIS A 20 -23.63 -38.02 -16.13
CA HIS A 20 -25.06 -37.72 -15.98
C HIS A 20 -25.71 -37.48 -17.36
N LYS A 21 -26.67 -38.34 -17.72
CA LYS A 21 -27.45 -38.24 -18.95
C LYS A 21 -28.50 -37.13 -18.84
N ARG A 22 -28.71 -36.37 -19.91
CA ARG A 22 -30.02 -35.77 -20.27
C ARG A 22 -30.17 -35.77 -21.79
N ASN A 23 -31.33 -36.24 -22.26
CA ASN A 23 -31.71 -36.30 -23.68
C ASN A 23 -32.48 -35.05 -24.11
N LEU A 24 -32.50 -34.79 -25.45
CA LEU A 24 -33.51 -34.14 -26.32
C LEU A 24 -32.74 -33.43 -27.46
N SER A 25 -32.58 -33.99 -28.68
CA SER A 25 -33.43 -33.85 -29.89
C SER A 25 -33.81 -32.39 -30.25
N ASN A 26 -33.65 -31.81 -31.46
CA ASN A 26 -33.13 -32.14 -32.82
C ASN A 26 -32.81 -30.78 -33.53
N GLY A 27 -32.21 -30.62 -34.73
CA GLY A 27 -31.59 -31.53 -35.73
C GLY A 27 -31.54 -30.87 -37.14
N THR A 28 -30.68 -31.35 -38.06
CA THR A 28 -30.53 -30.99 -39.52
C THR A 28 -30.10 -29.53 -39.87
N SER A 29 -29.27 -29.23 -40.90
CA SER A 29 -28.54 -30.03 -41.92
C SER A 29 -27.36 -29.25 -42.58
N GLU A 30 -26.31 -29.98 -43.01
CA GLU A 30 -25.38 -29.77 -44.17
C GLU A 30 -24.81 -28.36 -44.50
N HIS A 31 -23.48 -28.13 -44.57
CA HIS A 31 -22.57 -28.65 -45.61
C HIS A 31 -21.06 -28.55 -45.22
N SER A 32 -20.21 -29.29 -45.93
CA SER A 32 -18.73 -29.25 -45.91
C SER A 32 -18.21 -29.29 -47.38
N PRO A 33 -16.94 -28.94 -47.74
CA PRO A 33 -15.77 -29.73 -47.31
C PRO A 33 -14.38 -29.04 -47.16
N ALA A 34 -13.60 -29.61 -46.25
CA ALA A 34 -12.15 -29.90 -46.24
C ALA A 34 -11.12 -29.17 -47.16
N ARG A 35 -9.95 -28.84 -46.55
CA ARG A 35 -8.63 -28.98 -47.20
C ARG A 35 -7.58 -29.58 -46.24
N ARG A 36 -6.49 -30.15 -46.80
CA ARG A 36 -5.70 -31.25 -46.21
C ARG A 36 -4.20 -31.10 -46.52
N SER A 37 -3.33 -31.10 -45.49
CA SER A 37 -1.88 -31.40 -45.61
C SER A 37 -1.28 -31.69 -44.23
N LYS A 38 -1.03 -32.96 -43.91
CA LYS A 38 0.27 -33.68 -44.05
C LYS A 38 1.26 -33.42 -42.90
N ARG A 39 1.20 -34.35 -41.94
CA ARG A 39 2.23 -34.70 -40.96
C ARG A 39 3.45 -35.28 -41.67
N GLN A 40 4.66 -34.86 -41.30
CA GLN A 40 5.89 -35.58 -41.62
C GLN A 40 6.69 -35.78 -40.34
N ARG A 41 7.17 -37.01 -40.13
CA ARG A 41 7.84 -37.48 -38.91
C ARG A 41 9.15 -38.12 -39.36
N SER A 42 10.29 -37.61 -38.93
CA SER A 42 11.61 -38.17 -39.22
C SER A 42 12.36 -38.44 -37.93
N THR A 43 12.41 -39.71 -37.57
CA THR A 43 13.36 -40.30 -36.62
C THR A 43 14.77 -40.32 -37.22
N ILE A 44 15.83 -40.20 -36.42
CA ILE A 44 17.04 -41.06 -36.46
C ILE A 44 17.92 -40.85 -35.22
N ASN A 45 18.56 -41.94 -34.82
CA ASN A 45 19.25 -42.31 -33.57
C ASN A 45 20.46 -41.49 -33.09
N LEU A 46 20.81 -41.80 -31.82
CA LEU A 46 22.11 -41.55 -31.16
C LEU A 46 23.24 -42.51 -31.63
N LYS A 47 24.49 -42.04 -31.44
CA LYS A 47 25.70 -42.76 -30.97
C LYS A 47 26.70 -41.67 -30.53
N GLU A 48 27.17 -41.60 -29.28
CA GLU A 48 28.16 -42.45 -28.58
C GLU A 48 29.61 -42.34 -29.11
N GLN A 49 30.45 -41.68 -28.31
CA GLN A 49 31.89 -41.87 -28.02
C GLN A 49 32.17 -40.91 -26.84
N SER A 50 32.49 -41.29 -25.60
CA SER A 50 33.52 -42.19 -25.03
C SER A 50 34.92 -41.57 -24.99
N ASP A 51 35.34 -41.19 -23.78
CA ASP A 51 36.70 -41.22 -23.17
C ASP A 51 36.61 -40.29 -21.94
N SER A 52 36.54 -40.78 -20.70
CA SER A 52 37.53 -41.49 -19.88
C SER A 52 38.71 -40.63 -19.44
N GLU A 53 38.64 -40.11 -18.21
CA GLU A 53 39.71 -40.25 -17.21
C GLU A 53 39.14 -39.97 -15.81
N ALA A 54 39.65 -40.67 -14.81
CA ALA A 54 39.19 -40.61 -13.43
C ALA A 54 40.41 -40.57 -12.51
N GLU A 55 40.35 -39.75 -11.46
CA GLU A 55 41.16 -39.95 -10.26
C GLU A 55 40.30 -39.77 -9.01
N ASP A 56 40.71 -40.48 -7.97
CA ASP A 56 39.93 -40.88 -6.81
C ASP A 56 40.43 -40.15 -5.54
N SER A 57 39.57 -39.97 -4.54
CA SER A 57 39.94 -40.04 -3.11
C SER A 57 38.78 -39.68 -2.19
N GLU A 58 38.40 -40.64 -1.35
CA GLU A 58 37.43 -40.51 -0.26
C GLU A 58 38.04 -39.96 1.06
N ALA A 59 37.23 -40.04 2.14
CA ALA A 59 37.57 -39.97 3.57
C ALA A 59 37.64 -38.54 4.19
N GLU A 60 37.14 -38.29 5.41
CA GLU A 60 36.23 -39.05 6.31
C GLU A 60 35.57 -38.10 7.32
N VAL A 61 34.54 -38.57 8.04
CA VAL A 61 33.89 -37.83 9.15
C VAL A 61 34.53 -38.27 10.49
N PRO A 62 34.66 -37.38 11.50
CA PRO A 62 34.07 -37.79 12.78
C PRO A 62 33.47 -36.67 13.65
N ALA A 63 32.35 -37.00 14.27
CA ALA A 63 31.97 -36.60 15.64
C ALA A 63 32.09 -37.87 16.52
N PRO A 64 31.93 -37.87 17.87
CA PRO A 64 31.41 -36.81 18.74
C PRO A 64 32.18 -36.63 20.08
N THR A 65 31.66 -35.80 21.01
CA THR A 65 31.54 -36.18 22.45
C THR A 65 30.69 -35.17 23.22
N ALA A 66 29.98 -35.65 24.25
CA ALA A 66 29.19 -34.84 25.17
C ALA A 66 29.58 -35.11 26.64
N LYS A 67 29.58 -34.06 27.47
CA LYS A 67 29.61 -33.98 28.94
C LYS A 67 29.40 -32.49 29.29
N GLY A 68 28.69 -32.05 30.33
CA GLY A 68 27.97 -32.76 31.37
C GLY A 68 28.22 -32.14 32.75
N ASN A 69 27.16 -31.65 33.41
CA ASN A 69 27.01 -31.26 34.83
C ASN A 69 27.48 -29.87 35.37
N LYS A 70 26.45 -29.14 35.84
CA LYS A 70 26.18 -28.69 37.23
C LYS A 70 26.66 -27.33 37.79
N ASP A 71 25.67 -26.76 38.47
CA ASP A 71 25.65 -25.62 39.38
C ASP A 71 26.67 -25.67 40.52
N ALA A 72 27.14 -24.48 40.94
CA ALA A 72 27.13 -24.08 42.35
C ALA A 72 27.37 -22.56 42.52
N LYS A 73 26.61 -21.93 43.42
CA LYS A 73 26.89 -20.60 43.99
C LYS A 73 27.05 -20.79 45.51
N PRO A 74 28.06 -20.16 46.14
CA PRO A 74 27.72 -19.32 47.29
C PRO A 74 28.51 -18.00 47.39
N THR A 75 27.87 -17.02 48.02
CA THR A 75 28.39 -15.74 48.55
C THR A 75 29.05 -15.94 49.94
N PRO A 76 29.49 -14.90 50.71
CA PRO A 76 29.88 -13.51 50.41
C PRO A 76 31.25 -13.09 51.03
N LYS A 77 31.76 -11.88 50.71
CA LYS A 77 32.25 -10.89 51.71
C LYS A 77 32.58 -9.53 51.08
N ALA A 78 32.70 -8.49 51.92
CA ALA A 78 32.71 -7.08 51.51
C ALA A 78 34.04 -6.37 51.81
N SER A 79 34.34 -5.30 51.07
CA SER A 79 34.82 -3.98 51.58
C SER A 79 35.30 -3.08 50.43
N GLY A 80 35.38 -1.76 50.65
CA GLY A 80 36.06 -0.81 49.74
C GLY A 80 35.18 0.31 49.19
N LYS A 81 35.02 1.41 49.96
CA LYS A 81 34.37 2.64 49.48
C LYS A 81 35.27 3.41 48.49
N LYS A 82 34.69 3.97 47.43
CA LYS A 82 35.02 5.35 47.01
C LYS A 82 33.80 6.02 46.37
N ALA A 83 33.45 7.20 46.86
CA ALA A 83 32.27 7.93 46.44
C ALA A 83 32.63 8.94 45.34
N THR A 84 31.80 9.01 44.29
CA THR A 84 31.74 10.15 43.38
C THR A 84 30.27 10.46 43.09
N THR A 85 29.86 11.67 43.44
CA THR A 85 28.50 12.18 43.32
C THR A 85 28.11 12.44 41.85
N LYS A 86 26.97 11.91 41.42
CA LYS A 86 26.23 12.41 40.25
C LYS A 86 24.76 12.60 40.64
N LYS A 87 24.22 13.76 40.26
CA LYS A 87 22.83 14.17 40.53
C LYS A 87 21.86 13.17 39.90
N GLU A 88 20.88 12.72 40.68
CA GLU A 88 19.72 12.01 40.16
C GLU A 88 18.84 12.98 39.36
N ALA A 89 18.61 12.67 38.09
CA ALA A 89 17.50 13.23 37.34
C ALA A 89 16.29 12.31 37.56
N LYS A 90 15.22 12.81 38.20
CA LYS A 90 13.95 12.08 38.32
C LYS A 90 13.42 11.79 36.91
N GLN A 91 13.38 10.52 36.53
CA GLN A 91 12.55 10.08 35.39
C GLN A 91 11.10 10.07 35.85
N GLU A 92 10.23 10.73 35.10
CA GLU A 92 8.78 10.53 35.23
C GLU A 92 8.43 9.09 34.84
N PRO A 93 7.53 8.41 35.58
CA PRO A 93 7.13 7.06 35.24
C PRO A 93 6.26 7.07 33.99
N GLN A 94 6.72 6.43 32.91
CA GLN A 94 5.86 6.14 31.77
C GLN A 94 4.64 5.31 32.21
N PRO A 95 3.44 5.56 31.65
CA PRO A 95 2.24 4.83 32.02
C PRO A 95 2.40 3.36 31.64
N LYS A 96 2.48 2.48 32.65
CA LYS A 96 2.44 1.03 32.45
C LYS A 96 1.08 0.66 31.86
N LYS A 97 1.05 0.22 30.60
CA LYS A 97 -0.13 -0.41 30.02
C LYS A 97 -0.54 -1.58 30.91
N THR A 98 -1.77 -1.54 31.41
CA THR A 98 -2.36 -2.62 32.21
C THR A 98 -2.37 -3.92 31.41
N ARG A 99 -2.10 -5.03 32.09
CA ARG A 99 -2.12 -6.37 31.48
C ARG A 99 -3.58 -6.73 31.21
N LYS A 100 -3.96 -6.80 29.91
CA LYS A 100 -5.30 -7.20 29.44
C LYS A 100 -5.78 -8.46 30.17
N THR A 101 -7.06 -8.47 30.56
CA THR A 101 -7.70 -9.62 31.19
C THR A 101 -7.97 -10.72 30.15
N LYS A 102 -8.28 -11.93 30.62
CA LYS A 102 -8.65 -13.04 29.73
C LYS A 102 -9.90 -12.71 28.90
N LYS A 103 -10.86 -11.98 29.49
CA LYS A 103 -12.08 -11.52 28.83
C LYS A 103 -11.79 -10.51 27.72
N ASP A 104 -10.84 -9.60 27.92
CA ASP A 104 -10.42 -8.64 26.89
C ASP A 104 -9.72 -9.35 25.72
N GLN A 105 -8.96 -10.41 26.00
CA GLN A 105 -8.30 -11.23 24.98
C GLN A 105 -9.30 -12.08 24.18
N GLU A 106 -10.32 -12.64 24.85
CA GLU A 106 -11.41 -13.37 24.21
C GLU A 106 -12.31 -12.43 23.39
N ALA A 107 -12.53 -11.19 23.84
CA ALA A 107 -13.27 -10.18 23.09
C ALA A 107 -12.49 -9.66 21.85
N GLU A 108 -11.17 -9.46 21.96
CA GLU A 108 -10.33 -9.13 20.79
C GLU A 108 -10.21 -10.30 19.79
N ALA A 109 -10.38 -11.54 20.24
CA ALA A 109 -10.33 -12.72 19.38
C ALA A 109 -11.61 -12.95 18.56
N MET A 110 -12.72 -12.28 18.88
CA MET A 110 -13.91 -12.28 18.03
C MET A 110 -13.76 -11.26 16.89
N PRO A 111 -14.14 -11.61 15.65
CA PRO A 111 -14.11 -10.66 14.55
C PRO A 111 -15.16 -9.55 14.75
N LEU A 112 -14.76 -8.31 14.46
CA LEU A 112 -15.61 -7.12 14.49
C LEU A 112 -16.70 -7.19 13.40
N ALA A 113 -16.40 -7.86 12.28
CA ALA A 113 -17.36 -8.26 11.27
C ALA A 113 -16.94 -9.61 10.65
N PRO A 114 -17.87 -10.53 10.35
CA PRO A 114 -17.53 -11.77 9.66
C PRO A 114 -17.12 -11.51 8.21
N ARG A 115 -16.20 -12.31 7.67
CA ARG A 115 -15.88 -12.31 6.22
C ARG A 115 -17.06 -12.80 5.39
N THR A 116 -17.39 -12.09 4.33
CA THR A 116 -18.41 -12.54 3.36
C THR A 116 -17.73 -13.42 2.30
N GLN A 117 -17.94 -14.73 2.38
CA GLN A 117 -17.33 -15.70 1.47
C GLN A 117 -18.08 -15.76 0.13
N GLY A 118 -17.37 -16.10 -0.96
CA GLY A 118 -17.97 -16.27 -2.29
C GLY A 118 -18.29 -14.98 -3.05
N LEU A 119 -17.93 -13.81 -2.52
CA LEU A 119 -17.95 -12.57 -3.30
C LEU A 119 -16.87 -12.59 -4.38
N ARG A 120 -17.17 -11.94 -5.51
CA ARG A 120 -16.22 -11.75 -6.63
C ARG A 120 -15.33 -10.52 -6.44
N MET A 121 -15.72 -9.61 -5.54
CA MET A 121 -14.93 -8.42 -5.14
C MET A 121 -14.22 -8.70 -3.82
N PHE A 122 -12.88 -8.63 -3.81
CA PHE A 122 -12.06 -8.98 -2.66
C PHE A 122 -11.63 -7.72 -1.89
N VAL A 123 -12.52 -7.25 -1.00
CA VAL A 123 -12.31 -6.04 -0.19
C VAL A 123 -11.59 -6.36 1.12
N GLY A 124 -10.69 -5.49 1.54
CA GLY A 124 -10.14 -5.44 2.91
C GLY A 124 -9.40 -4.13 3.16
N ALA A 125 -8.32 -4.15 3.96
CA ALA A 125 -7.60 -2.94 4.35
C ALA A 125 -6.08 -3.12 4.44
N HIS A 126 -5.33 -2.03 4.55
CA HIS A 126 -3.90 -2.05 4.83
C HIS A 126 -3.64 -2.33 6.34
N VAL A 127 -3.65 -3.61 6.72
CA VAL A 127 -3.55 -4.05 8.10
C VAL A 127 -2.11 -4.06 8.64
N SER A 128 -1.98 -4.09 9.98
CA SER A 128 -0.69 -4.16 10.64
C SER A 128 -0.07 -5.57 10.56
N ALA A 129 1.22 -5.65 10.22
CA ALA A 129 2.05 -6.85 10.35
C ALA A 129 2.94 -6.82 11.63
N ALA A 130 2.58 -6.00 12.62
CA ALA A 130 3.35 -5.88 13.85
C ALA A 130 3.49 -7.23 14.58
N LYS A 131 4.69 -7.49 15.12
CA LYS A 131 5.09 -8.76 15.78
C LYS A 131 5.15 -10.00 14.85
N GLY A 132 4.97 -9.85 13.54
CA GLY A 132 5.12 -10.95 12.57
C GLY A 132 4.12 -10.83 11.42
N VAL A 133 4.54 -11.18 10.20
CA VAL A 133 3.70 -11.06 8.99
C VAL A 133 2.42 -11.88 9.09
N PHE A 134 2.44 -13.04 9.76
CA PHE A 134 1.27 -13.87 10.02
C PHE A 134 0.13 -13.13 10.77
N ASN A 135 0.42 -12.10 11.58
CA ASN A 135 -0.62 -11.31 12.26
C ASN A 135 -1.47 -10.48 11.30
N SER A 136 -0.99 -10.20 10.08
CA SER A 136 -1.81 -9.53 9.07
C SER A 136 -3.06 -10.35 8.71
N ILE A 137 -2.96 -11.68 8.68
CA ILE A 137 -4.11 -12.58 8.46
C ILE A 137 -5.14 -12.41 9.58
N HIS A 138 -4.71 -12.46 10.85
CA HIS A 138 -5.60 -12.28 11.99
C HIS A 138 -6.25 -10.89 12.01
N ASN A 139 -5.49 -9.84 11.69
CA ASN A 139 -6.02 -8.47 11.64
C ASN A 139 -6.99 -8.26 10.47
N SER A 140 -6.78 -8.90 9.32
CA SER A 140 -7.71 -8.86 8.17
C SER A 140 -8.98 -9.67 8.47
N GLU A 141 -8.85 -10.87 9.05
CA GLU A 141 -9.97 -11.68 9.51
C GLU A 141 -10.82 -10.94 10.55
N GLN A 142 -10.18 -10.22 11.48
CA GLN A 142 -10.86 -9.46 12.53
C GLN A 142 -11.77 -8.36 11.96
N ILE A 143 -11.40 -7.71 10.84
CA ILE A 143 -12.22 -6.68 10.19
C ILE A 143 -13.15 -7.24 9.11
N GLY A 144 -13.18 -8.56 8.89
CA GLY A 144 -13.99 -9.19 7.85
C GLY A 144 -13.43 -9.05 6.43
N GLY A 145 -12.14 -8.73 6.27
CA GLY A 145 -11.48 -8.53 4.98
C GLY A 145 -11.19 -9.84 4.23
N ASN A 146 -11.43 -9.83 2.92
CA ASN A 146 -11.11 -10.91 1.97
C ASN A 146 -9.81 -10.67 1.19
N ALA A 147 -9.34 -9.42 1.10
CA ALA A 147 -7.98 -9.05 0.70
C ALA A 147 -7.29 -8.26 1.82
N PHE A 148 -6.00 -7.96 1.68
CA PHE A 148 -5.34 -6.94 2.52
C PHE A 148 -3.99 -6.50 1.94
N ALA A 149 -3.54 -5.32 2.35
CA ALA A 149 -2.15 -4.89 2.21
C ALA A 149 -1.42 -4.96 3.55
N LEU A 150 -0.09 -4.99 3.50
CA LEU A 150 0.80 -4.92 4.65
C LEU A 150 2.16 -4.32 4.29
N PHE A 151 2.84 -3.74 5.26
CA PHE A 151 4.29 -3.49 5.14
C PHE A 151 5.07 -4.74 5.56
N LEU A 152 5.97 -5.21 4.70
CA LEU A 152 6.90 -6.31 5.03
C LEU A 152 8.05 -5.86 5.96
N LYS A 153 8.31 -4.55 6.03
CA LYS A 153 9.44 -3.90 6.71
C LYS A 153 9.01 -2.56 7.31
N SER A 154 9.81 -1.97 8.21
CA SER A 154 9.47 -0.66 8.76
C SER A 154 9.63 0.44 7.72
N GLN A 155 8.58 1.25 7.55
CA GLN A 155 8.56 2.47 6.74
C GLN A 155 9.41 3.62 7.32
N ARG A 156 9.98 3.47 8.52
CA ARG A 156 10.77 4.51 9.22
C ARG A 156 12.26 4.19 9.29
N LYS A 157 12.69 3.05 8.75
CA LYS A 157 14.08 2.58 8.80
C LYS A 157 14.47 1.99 7.47
N TRP A 158 15.69 2.31 7.02
CA TRP A 158 16.28 1.69 5.83
C TRP A 158 16.67 0.24 6.10
N ASP A 159 17.52 0.04 7.11
CA ASP A 159 17.92 -1.29 7.54
C ASP A 159 16.79 -1.96 8.35
N ASN A 160 16.50 -3.21 7.97
CA ASN A 160 15.45 -4.03 8.54
C ASN A 160 15.93 -5.49 8.51
N PRO A 161 15.77 -6.25 9.62
CA PRO A 161 16.16 -7.66 9.64
C PRO A 161 15.42 -8.47 8.58
N ALA A 162 16.01 -9.60 8.19
CA ALA A 162 15.36 -10.57 7.32
C ALA A 162 14.04 -11.06 7.92
N LEU A 163 13.06 -11.36 7.06
CA LEU A 163 11.86 -12.07 7.49
C LEU A 163 12.28 -13.42 8.06
N GLN A 164 11.76 -13.75 9.25
CA GLN A 164 12.03 -15.02 9.91
C GLN A 164 11.27 -16.13 9.19
N ASP A 165 11.91 -17.27 8.97
CA ASP A 165 11.32 -18.39 8.22
C ASP A 165 10.05 -18.91 8.90
N GLU A 166 10.04 -18.97 10.23
CA GLU A 166 8.87 -19.39 11.02
C GLU A 166 7.67 -18.46 10.82
N HIS A 167 7.91 -17.14 10.69
CA HIS A 167 6.86 -16.17 10.43
C HIS A 167 6.31 -16.27 9.00
N ARG A 168 7.17 -16.61 8.03
CA ARG A 168 6.78 -16.88 6.63
C ARG A 168 5.93 -18.15 6.56
N ASP A 169 6.39 -19.23 7.19
CA ASP A 169 5.73 -20.53 7.12
C ASP A 169 4.39 -20.51 7.87
N GLN A 170 4.32 -19.82 9.01
CA GLN A 170 3.05 -19.54 9.70
C GLN A 170 2.10 -18.68 8.85
N PHE A 171 2.62 -17.69 8.10
CA PHE A 171 1.80 -16.89 7.19
C PHE A 171 1.19 -17.75 6.07
N HIS A 172 1.98 -18.56 5.36
CA HIS A 172 1.45 -19.46 4.32
C HIS A 172 0.45 -20.48 4.87
N LYS A 173 0.73 -21.05 6.05
CA LYS A 173 -0.21 -21.94 6.75
C LYS A 173 -1.54 -21.25 7.03
N LEU A 174 -1.53 -20.04 7.59
CA LEU A 174 -2.75 -19.29 7.88
C LEU A 174 -3.49 -18.87 6.60
N CYS A 175 -2.80 -18.52 5.50
CA CYS A 175 -3.45 -18.26 4.21
C CYS A 175 -4.26 -19.49 3.74
N ALA A 176 -3.67 -20.69 3.81
CA ALA A 176 -4.35 -21.92 3.45
C ALA A 176 -5.51 -22.27 4.40
N GLU A 177 -5.31 -22.17 5.72
CA GLU A 177 -6.34 -22.44 6.73
C GLU A 177 -7.53 -21.47 6.68
N LYS A 178 -7.29 -20.23 6.25
CA LYS A 178 -8.29 -19.16 6.23
C LYS A 178 -8.84 -18.85 4.83
N GLY A 179 -8.37 -19.51 3.78
CA GLY A 179 -8.80 -19.23 2.40
C GLY A 179 -8.48 -17.79 1.98
N TYR A 180 -7.21 -17.41 2.06
CA TYR A 180 -6.65 -16.25 1.36
C TYR A 180 -5.71 -16.75 0.26
N ASP A 181 -5.91 -16.29 -0.98
CA ASP A 181 -4.88 -16.47 -2.01
C ASP A 181 -3.76 -15.44 -1.79
N ALA A 182 -2.60 -15.91 -1.33
CA ALA A 182 -1.45 -15.05 -1.06
C ALA A 182 -0.79 -14.47 -2.33
N SER A 183 -1.11 -14.99 -3.52
CA SER A 183 -0.62 -14.46 -4.79
C SER A 183 -1.50 -13.33 -5.32
N LYS A 184 -2.82 -13.46 -5.17
CA LYS A 184 -3.83 -12.52 -5.69
C LYS A 184 -4.27 -11.48 -4.66
N HIS A 185 -4.71 -11.93 -3.49
CA HIS A 185 -5.49 -11.11 -2.54
C HIS A 185 -4.64 -10.47 -1.44
N VAL A 186 -3.32 -10.70 -1.45
CA VAL A 186 -2.38 -10.05 -0.53
C VAL A 186 -1.45 -9.13 -1.31
N LEU A 187 -1.46 -7.84 -0.94
CA LEU A 187 -0.78 -6.77 -1.66
C LEU A 187 0.29 -6.10 -0.76
N PRO A 188 1.48 -6.68 -0.56
CA PRO A 188 2.56 -6.02 0.16
C PRO A 188 2.88 -4.62 -0.38
N HIS A 189 2.79 -3.59 0.47
CA HIS A 189 3.16 -2.23 0.11
C HIS A 189 4.66 -1.99 0.38
N GLY A 190 5.35 -1.38 -0.58
CA GLY A 190 6.75 -0.97 -0.48
C GLY A 190 6.96 0.14 0.55
N SER A 191 8.21 0.39 0.96
CA SER A 191 8.50 1.51 1.86
C SER A 191 8.42 2.83 1.10
N TYR A 192 7.72 3.83 1.66
CA TYR A 192 7.67 5.20 1.12
C TYR A 192 9.04 5.89 0.98
N LEU A 193 10.09 5.33 1.61
CA LEU A 193 11.47 5.78 1.46
C LEU A 193 12.09 5.40 0.10
N VAL A 194 11.53 4.43 -0.62
CA VAL A 194 12.09 3.91 -1.88
C VAL A 194 11.70 4.82 -3.06
N ASN A 195 12.68 5.52 -3.62
CA ASN A 195 12.54 6.29 -4.86
C ASN A 195 13.49 5.72 -5.94
N LEU A 196 12.94 4.93 -6.86
CA LEU A 196 13.69 4.30 -7.96
C LEU A 196 14.04 5.27 -9.11
N ALA A 197 13.52 6.49 -9.12
CA ALA A 197 13.74 7.48 -10.19
C ALA A 197 14.84 8.52 -9.86
N GLN A 198 15.59 8.33 -8.77
CA GLN A 198 16.64 9.25 -8.31
C GLN A 198 17.76 9.47 -9.37
N SER A 199 18.20 10.72 -9.57
CA SER A 199 19.07 11.11 -10.71
C SER A 199 20.57 11.06 -10.47
N ASP A 200 21.01 11.00 -9.22
CA ASP A 200 22.43 11.01 -8.84
C ASP A 200 22.94 9.57 -8.60
N LYS A 201 23.96 9.16 -9.37
CA LYS A 201 24.55 7.80 -9.33
C LYS A 201 25.20 7.45 -7.98
N ALA A 202 25.66 8.42 -7.19
CA ALA A 202 26.12 8.17 -5.84
C ALA A 202 24.93 8.00 -4.87
N LYS A 203 23.84 8.75 -5.09
CA LYS A 203 22.59 8.67 -4.30
C LYS A 203 21.71 7.47 -4.63
N ALA A 204 21.92 6.78 -5.75
CA ALA A 204 21.38 5.42 -5.94
C ALA A 204 21.90 4.44 -4.85
N LYS A 205 23.19 4.59 -4.47
CA LYS A 205 23.82 3.85 -3.36
C LYS A 205 23.56 4.49 -1.99
N GLN A 206 23.01 5.71 -1.95
CA GLN A 206 22.99 6.57 -0.77
C GLN A 206 21.70 7.40 -0.58
N ALA A 207 20.54 6.94 -1.06
CA ALA A 207 19.24 7.34 -0.52
C ALA A 207 19.18 7.06 1.00
N TYR A 208 19.93 6.01 1.39
CA TYR A 208 20.36 5.63 2.72
C TYR A 208 21.10 6.71 3.55
N THR A 209 21.67 7.76 2.95
CA THR A 209 22.42 8.80 3.69
C THR A 209 22.51 10.10 2.86
N SER A 210 21.48 10.90 2.67
CA SER A 210 20.38 11.23 3.60
C SER A 210 19.56 12.31 2.86
N PHE A 211 18.24 12.40 2.94
CA PHE A 211 17.47 13.21 3.90
C PHE A 211 18.11 14.52 4.44
N LEU A 212 19.44 14.66 4.56
CA LEU A 212 20.12 15.93 4.86
C LEU A 212 20.31 16.83 3.62
N ASP A 213 20.28 16.28 2.41
CA ASP A 213 20.42 17.07 1.17
C ASP A 213 19.10 17.71 0.71
N ASP A 214 17.95 17.28 1.24
CA ASP A 214 16.59 17.74 0.88
C ASP A 214 16.34 19.24 1.20
N LEU A 215 17.33 19.95 1.75
CA LEU A 215 17.29 21.38 2.04
C LEU A 215 18.11 22.25 1.08
N ARG A 216 18.74 21.71 0.01
CA ARG A 216 19.56 22.50 -0.92
C ARG A 216 19.35 22.20 -2.41
N SER A 217 18.65 23.16 -3.04
CA SER A 217 18.61 23.45 -4.48
C SER A 217 17.70 22.60 -5.36
N THR A 218 16.77 23.31 -5.99
CA THR A 218 16.04 22.89 -7.19
C THR A 218 17.00 22.45 -8.30
N ASN A 219 16.85 21.21 -8.75
CA ASN A 219 17.00 20.83 -10.15
C ASN A 219 15.93 19.79 -10.44
N GLN A 220 14.87 20.20 -11.15
CA GLN A 220 13.88 19.28 -11.67
C GLN A 220 14.56 18.46 -12.76
N THR A 221 14.87 17.20 -12.48
CA THR A 221 15.27 16.29 -13.54
C THR A 221 14.09 16.13 -14.51
N PRO A 222 14.28 16.31 -15.83
CA PRO A 222 13.19 16.17 -16.80
C PRO A 222 12.46 14.83 -16.65
N LEU A 223 11.13 14.87 -16.75
CA LEU A 223 10.27 13.70 -16.61
C LEU A 223 10.72 12.51 -17.49
N PRO A 224 11.10 12.68 -18.77
CA PRO A 224 11.60 11.57 -19.59
C PRO A 224 12.85 10.90 -19.01
N GLU A 225 13.80 11.66 -18.45
CA GLU A 225 14.99 11.08 -17.82
C GLU A 225 14.64 10.32 -16.54
N ALA A 226 13.64 10.80 -15.79
CA ALA A 226 13.17 10.15 -14.58
C ALA A 226 12.42 8.84 -14.88
N LEU A 227 11.63 8.82 -15.95
CA LEU A 227 11.01 7.61 -16.49
C LEU A 227 12.06 6.60 -16.98
N SER A 228 13.11 7.05 -17.69
CA SER A 228 14.20 6.17 -18.14
C SER A 228 14.92 5.48 -16.98
N ARG A 229 15.25 6.20 -15.90
CA ARG A 229 15.86 5.58 -14.71
C ARG A 229 14.90 4.64 -13.99
N LEU A 230 13.62 5.00 -13.89
CA LEU A 230 12.61 4.12 -13.30
C LEU A 230 12.49 2.81 -14.11
N ALA A 231 12.47 2.89 -15.44
CA ALA A 231 12.47 1.73 -16.33
C ALA A 231 13.71 0.85 -16.17
N GLU A 232 14.91 1.45 -16.10
CA GLU A 232 16.18 0.74 -15.87
C GLU A 232 16.17 -0.02 -14.53
N MET A 233 15.79 0.66 -13.43
CA MET A 233 15.75 0.07 -12.09
C MET A 233 14.66 -1.00 -11.94
N LEU A 234 13.49 -0.81 -12.58
CA LEU A 234 12.43 -1.84 -12.61
C LEU A 234 12.88 -3.06 -13.42
N THR A 235 13.49 -2.86 -14.58
CA THR A 235 14.02 -3.94 -15.44
C THR A 235 15.08 -4.75 -14.70
N GLN A 236 16.00 -4.09 -14.00
CA GLN A 236 16.99 -4.76 -13.14
C GLN A 236 16.32 -5.56 -12.01
N ALA A 237 15.40 -4.95 -11.25
CA ALA A 237 14.72 -5.62 -10.15
C ALA A 237 13.86 -6.83 -10.60
N ILE A 238 13.24 -6.75 -11.78
CA ILE A 238 12.51 -7.88 -12.39
C ILE A 238 13.48 -8.97 -12.85
N THR A 239 14.64 -8.61 -13.41
CA THR A 239 15.67 -9.57 -13.83
C THR A 239 16.27 -10.33 -12.64
N GLU A 240 16.49 -9.63 -11.51
CA GLU A 240 17.03 -10.21 -10.27
C GLU A 240 15.99 -11.03 -9.48
N THR A 241 14.69 -10.96 -9.79
CA THR A 241 13.62 -11.62 -9.01
C THR A 241 12.67 -12.48 -9.84
N LYS A 242 12.39 -13.71 -9.38
CA LYS A 242 11.57 -14.66 -10.15
C LYS A 242 10.10 -14.78 -9.71
N THR A 243 9.75 -14.26 -8.55
CA THR A 243 8.48 -14.60 -7.86
C THR A 243 7.66 -13.39 -7.40
N VAL A 244 7.91 -12.18 -7.90
CA VAL A 244 7.17 -10.97 -7.50
C VAL A 244 6.82 -10.05 -8.67
N ILE A 245 5.57 -9.63 -8.79
CA ILE A 245 5.11 -8.60 -9.72
C ILE A 245 5.20 -7.25 -9.00
N PRO A 246 6.15 -6.35 -9.32
CA PRO A 246 6.05 -4.95 -8.94
C PRO A 246 4.76 -4.31 -9.46
N VAL A 247 3.97 -3.74 -8.55
CA VAL A 247 2.72 -3.04 -8.83
C VAL A 247 2.93 -1.54 -8.61
N LEU A 248 2.99 -0.78 -9.70
CA LEU A 248 3.15 0.68 -9.67
C LEU A 248 1.81 1.33 -9.33
N GLU A 249 1.81 2.47 -8.66
CA GLU A 249 0.58 3.04 -8.10
C GLU A 249 0.31 4.41 -8.71
N THR A 250 -0.95 4.70 -9.04
CA THR A 250 -1.37 6.05 -9.43
C THR A 250 -1.12 7.01 -8.27
N MET A 251 -0.46 8.14 -8.52
CA MET A 251 -0.09 9.13 -7.52
C MET A 251 -0.93 10.42 -7.68
N CYS A 252 -1.07 11.21 -6.61
CA CYS A 252 -1.82 12.47 -6.67
C CYS A 252 -1.18 13.61 -7.51
N GLY A 253 -0.07 13.35 -8.22
CA GLY A 253 0.62 14.34 -9.07
C GLY A 253 1.20 15.53 -8.30
N HIS A 254 1.57 15.33 -7.03
CA HIS A 254 2.18 16.34 -6.17
C HIS A 254 3.69 16.49 -6.42
N GLY A 255 4.17 17.72 -6.54
CA GLY A 255 5.60 18.01 -6.70
C GLY A 255 6.20 17.36 -7.94
N ASN A 256 7.13 16.43 -7.74
CA ASN A 256 7.83 15.69 -8.79
C ASN A 256 7.48 14.18 -8.78
N THR A 257 6.30 13.80 -8.29
CA THR A 257 5.83 12.39 -8.31
C THR A 257 5.53 11.94 -9.74
N ILE A 258 5.98 10.73 -10.09
CA ILE A 258 5.61 10.00 -11.32
C ILE A 258 4.37 9.16 -11.02
N GLY A 259 3.51 8.97 -12.01
CA GLY A 259 2.25 8.23 -11.93
C GLY A 259 1.04 9.14 -11.71
N GLY A 260 1.19 10.44 -11.95
CA GLY A 260 0.10 11.42 -11.81
C GLY A 260 -0.83 11.45 -13.03
N ALA A 261 -0.27 11.31 -14.23
CA ALA A 261 -1.04 11.17 -15.46
C ALA A 261 -0.87 9.76 -16.02
N LEU A 262 -1.94 9.18 -16.58
CA LEU A 262 -1.92 7.83 -17.14
C LEU A 262 -0.91 7.68 -18.29
N SER A 263 -0.63 8.76 -19.02
CA SER A 263 0.42 8.80 -20.05
C SER A 263 1.83 8.55 -19.50
N GLU A 264 2.11 8.83 -18.23
CA GLU A 264 3.41 8.55 -17.62
C GLU A 264 3.66 7.04 -17.48
N PHE A 265 2.60 6.24 -17.27
CA PHE A 265 2.69 4.78 -17.26
C PHE A 265 2.86 4.20 -18.66
N ARG A 266 2.16 4.75 -19.68
CA ARG A 266 2.41 4.41 -21.09
C ARG A 266 3.88 4.62 -21.45
N ASP A 267 4.40 5.81 -21.14
CA ASP A 267 5.76 6.20 -21.50
C ASP A 267 6.79 5.37 -20.71
N LEU A 268 6.50 5.00 -19.46
CA LEU A 268 7.31 4.06 -18.69
C LEU A 268 7.31 2.65 -19.30
N LEU A 269 6.14 2.10 -19.64
CA LEU A 269 6.02 0.75 -20.22
C LEU A 269 6.70 0.67 -21.60
N ALA A 270 6.68 1.74 -22.39
CA ALA A 270 7.40 1.84 -23.66
C ALA A 270 8.94 1.80 -23.51
N LEU A 271 9.47 2.13 -22.33
CA LEU A 271 10.91 2.09 -22.01
C LEU A 271 11.35 0.75 -21.39
N ILE A 272 10.40 -0.14 -21.05
CA ILE A 272 10.68 -1.45 -20.45
C ILE A 272 10.55 -2.55 -21.51
N PRO A 273 11.48 -3.52 -21.60
CA PRO A 273 11.39 -4.64 -22.55
C PRO A 273 10.07 -5.43 -22.43
N ALA A 274 9.48 -5.78 -23.57
CA ALA A 274 8.13 -6.35 -23.64
C ALA A 274 8.01 -7.70 -22.91
N GLU A 275 9.08 -8.49 -22.86
CA GLU A 275 9.20 -9.74 -22.11
C GLU A 275 9.02 -9.55 -20.59
N HIS A 276 9.25 -8.36 -20.06
CA HIS A 276 9.04 -8.03 -18.64
C HIS A 276 7.64 -7.46 -18.34
N HIS A 277 6.83 -7.13 -19.35
CA HIS A 277 5.50 -6.52 -19.14
C HIS A 277 4.56 -7.41 -18.33
N ALA A 278 4.61 -8.74 -18.52
CA ALA A 278 3.82 -9.69 -17.74
C ALA A 278 4.19 -9.71 -16.23
N ARG A 279 5.35 -9.14 -15.87
CA ARG A 279 5.85 -9.00 -14.50
C ARG A 279 5.69 -7.58 -13.94
N ILE A 280 4.90 -6.73 -14.59
CA ILE A 280 4.52 -5.40 -14.09
C ILE A 280 3.01 -5.35 -13.87
N GLY A 281 2.61 -4.71 -12.79
CA GLY A 281 1.22 -4.38 -12.50
C GLY A 281 1.05 -2.89 -12.21
N ILE A 282 -0.21 -2.46 -12.16
CA ILE A 282 -0.62 -1.15 -11.71
C ILE A 282 -1.74 -1.29 -10.67
N CYS A 283 -1.65 -0.49 -9.60
CA CYS A 283 -2.67 -0.25 -8.61
C CYS A 283 -3.32 1.11 -8.91
N VAL A 284 -4.65 1.15 -9.01
CA VAL A 284 -5.40 2.39 -9.06
C VAL A 284 -5.82 2.76 -7.65
N ASP A 285 -5.27 3.84 -7.13
CA ASP A 285 -5.79 4.51 -5.94
C ASP A 285 -6.83 5.55 -6.37
N THR A 286 -8.03 5.46 -5.81
CA THR A 286 -9.15 6.33 -6.14
C THR A 286 -8.93 7.78 -5.69
N CYS A 287 -8.36 7.99 -4.49
CA CYS A 287 -8.07 9.32 -3.96
C CYS A 287 -6.95 10.02 -4.77
N HIS A 288 -5.88 9.30 -5.08
CA HIS A 288 -4.77 9.79 -5.89
C HIS A 288 -5.21 10.16 -7.30
N SER A 289 -5.93 9.27 -7.98
CA SER A 289 -6.43 9.53 -9.34
C SER A 289 -7.35 10.76 -9.38
N PHE A 290 -8.23 10.90 -8.37
CA PHE A 290 -9.08 12.07 -8.21
C PHE A 290 -8.30 13.35 -7.89
N ALA A 291 -7.33 13.28 -6.99
CA ALA A 291 -6.47 14.41 -6.63
C ALA A 291 -5.54 14.84 -7.78
N ALA A 292 -5.20 13.94 -8.70
CA ALA A 292 -4.46 14.23 -9.92
C ALA A 292 -5.33 14.96 -10.97
N GLY A 293 -6.64 14.67 -11.03
CA GLY A 293 -7.61 15.40 -11.85
C GLY A 293 -8.73 14.55 -12.45
N TYR A 294 -8.60 13.21 -12.42
CA TYR A 294 -9.57 12.29 -13.00
C TYR A 294 -10.91 12.35 -12.26
N ASP A 295 -12.02 12.26 -13.00
CA ASP A 295 -13.35 12.10 -12.41
C ASP A 295 -13.65 10.62 -12.25
N LEU A 296 -13.76 10.15 -10.99
CA LEU A 296 -14.24 8.81 -10.65
C LEU A 296 -15.60 8.84 -9.94
N SER A 297 -16.13 10.03 -9.61
CA SER A 297 -17.39 10.15 -8.85
C SER A 297 -18.61 10.04 -9.74
N SER A 298 -18.57 10.58 -10.97
CA SER A 298 -19.65 10.39 -11.93
C SER A 298 -19.50 9.06 -12.71
N PRO A 299 -20.59 8.34 -13.03
CA PRO A 299 -20.52 7.14 -13.86
C PRO A 299 -19.92 7.38 -15.26
N THR A 300 -20.09 8.58 -15.81
CA THR A 300 -19.51 8.99 -17.10
C THR A 300 -18.01 9.24 -16.98
N GLY A 301 -17.58 9.96 -15.93
CA GLY A 301 -16.17 10.20 -15.65
C GLY A 301 -15.41 8.91 -15.39
N PHE A 302 -15.96 8.03 -14.54
CA PHE A 302 -15.37 6.73 -14.25
C PHE A 302 -15.20 5.87 -15.52
N LYS A 303 -16.21 5.83 -16.40
CA LYS A 303 -16.09 5.15 -17.70
C LYS A 303 -15.02 5.77 -18.60
N ALA A 304 -14.90 7.10 -18.63
CA ALA A 304 -13.87 7.79 -19.39
C ALA A 304 -12.45 7.49 -18.83
N PHE A 305 -12.28 7.49 -17.51
CA PHE A 305 -11.03 7.10 -16.84
C PHE A 305 -10.62 5.67 -17.19
N LEU A 306 -11.55 4.71 -17.17
CA LEU A 306 -11.24 3.33 -17.54
C LEU A 306 -10.98 3.13 -19.04
N ALA A 307 -11.59 3.95 -19.90
CA ALA A 307 -11.26 3.96 -21.33
C ALA A 307 -9.84 4.51 -21.56
N GLU A 308 -9.48 5.62 -20.93
CA GLU A 308 -8.13 6.19 -21.01
C GLU A 308 -7.07 5.24 -20.43
N PHE A 309 -7.38 4.55 -19.32
CA PHE A 309 -6.50 3.52 -18.75
C PHE A 309 -6.28 2.36 -19.72
N ASP A 310 -7.34 1.83 -20.33
CA ASP A 310 -7.23 0.70 -21.27
C ASP A 310 -6.54 1.11 -22.59
N GLU A 311 -6.75 2.34 -23.07
CA GLU A 311 -6.07 2.88 -24.25
C GLU A 311 -4.57 3.11 -24.03
N LEU A 312 -4.19 3.76 -22.93
CA LEU A 312 -2.80 4.18 -22.70
C LEU A 312 -1.93 3.06 -22.10
N ILE A 313 -2.52 2.16 -21.32
CA ILE A 313 -1.83 1.15 -20.52
C ILE A 313 -2.32 -0.25 -20.91
N GLY A 314 -3.64 -0.44 -20.91
CA GLY A 314 -4.30 -1.73 -21.10
C GLY A 314 -4.71 -2.36 -19.76
N ILE A 315 -5.97 -2.75 -19.64
CA ILE A 315 -6.58 -3.29 -18.42
C ILE A 315 -5.85 -4.52 -17.86
N LYS A 316 -5.16 -5.28 -18.71
CA LYS A 316 -4.30 -6.43 -18.34
C LYS A 316 -3.20 -6.12 -17.32
N PHE A 317 -2.78 -4.84 -17.22
CA PHE A 317 -1.81 -4.40 -16.22
C PHE A 317 -2.46 -4.03 -14.88
N LEU A 318 -3.78 -3.85 -14.80
CA LEU A 318 -4.45 -3.61 -13.53
C LEU A 318 -4.31 -4.85 -12.65
N ARG A 319 -3.85 -4.63 -11.41
CA ARG A 319 -3.56 -5.70 -10.45
C ARG A 319 -4.18 -5.49 -9.08
N ALA A 320 -4.53 -4.25 -8.73
CA ALA A 320 -5.11 -3.91 -7.45
C ALA A 320 -5.86 -2.57 -7.52
N LEU A 321 -6.69 -2.32 -6.51
CA LEU A 321 -7.21 -1.00 -6.22
C LEU A 321 -6.96 -0.62 -4.76
N HIS A 322 -6.60 0.63 -4.52
CA HIS A 322 -6.74 1.23 -3.19
C HIS A 322 -8.03 2.06 -3.16
N LEU A 323 -8.92 1.74 -2.22
CA LEU A 323 -10.24 2.34 -2.11
C LEU A 323 -10.21 3.42 -1.04
N ASN A 324 -9.88 4.63 -1.46
CA ASN A 324 -9.73 5.80 -0.61
C ASN A 324 -10.62 6.92 -1.12
N ASP A 325 -11.51 7.45 -0.27
CA ASP A 325 -12.22 8.69 -0.57
C ASP A 325 -11.24 9.87 -0.37
N SER A 326 -11.52 11.04 -0.93
CA SER A 326 -10.62 12.20 -0.87
C SER A 326 -11.19 13.28 0.04
N LYS A 327 -10.44 13.70 1.07
CA LYS A 327 -10.80 14.91 1.85
C LYS A 327 -10.54 16.21 1.09
N ALA A 328 -9.90 16.15 -0.09
CA ALA A 328 -9.55 17.32 -0.89
C ALA A 328 -10.29 17.30 -2.25
N PRO A 329 -10.56 18.47 -2.86
CA PRO A 329 -11.26 18.53 -4.14
C PRO A 329 -10.44 17.92 -5.30
N ARG A 330 -11.13 17.59 -6.40
CA ARG A 330 -10.55 17.02 -7.62
C ARG A 330 -9.44 17.92 -8.17
N GLY A 331 -8.32 17.32 -8.61
CA GLY A 331 -7.18 18.06 -9.16
C GLY A 331 -6.39 18.89 -8.13
N SER A 332 -6.68 18.75 -6.83
CA SER A 332 -6.01 19.53 -5.77
C SER A 332 -4.53 19.17 -5.54
N LYS A 333 -4.07 18.04 -6.08
CA LYS A 333 -2.72 17.47 -5.88
C LYS A 333 -2.36 17.30 -4.40
N ARG A 334 -3.33 16.77 -3.64
CA ARG A 334 -3.22 16.44 -2.21
C ARG A 334 -3.69 15.00 -2.00
N ASP A 335 -2.74 14.14 -1.64
CA ASP A 335 -3.03 12.89 -0.95
C ASP A 335 -3.55 13.24 0.47
N LEU A 336 -4.85 13.01 0.69
CA LEU A 336 -5.55 13.19 1.97
C LEU A 336 -6.78 12.27 2.04
N HIS A 337 -6.60 11.02 2.46
CA HIS A 337 -7.68 10.02 2.50
C HIS A 337 -8.83 10.39 3.45
N ALA A 338 -10.06 10.20 2.98
CA ALA A 338 -11.33 10.27 3.72
C ALA A 338 -11.93 8.87 3.88
N ASN A 339 -12.94 8.75 4.74
CA ASN A 339 -13.73 7.53 4.87
C ASN A 339 -14.74 7.41 3.72
N ILE A 340 -15.10 6.18 3.35
CA ILE A 340 -15.93 5.87 2.18
C ILE A 340 -17.25 6.65 2.20
N GLY A 341 -17.48 7.47 1.17
CA GLY A 341 -18.68 8.29 1.01
C GLY A 341 -18.66 9.64 1.75
N THR A 342 -17.63 9.92 2.56
CA THR A 342 -17.52 11.15 3.36
C THR A 342 -16.69 12.25 2.68
N GLY A 343 -15.92 11.92 1.66
CA GLY A 343 -15.06 12.87 0.94
C GLY A 343 -15.69 13.42 -0.34
N PHE A 344 -14.86 14.01 -1.18
CA PHE A 344 -15.21 14.63 -2.45
C PHE A 344 -15.42 13.63 -3.59
N LEU A 345 -15.04 12.35 -3.42
CA LEU A 345 -15.43 11.29 -4.35
C LEU A 345 -16.89 10.87 -4.09
N GLY A 346 -17.30 10.79 -2.82
CA GLY A 346 -18.66 10.42 -2.45
C GLY A 346 -18.98 8.95 -2.72
N LEU A 347 -20.17 8.51 -2.33
CA LEU A 347 -20.54 7.09 -2.36
C LEU A 347 -20.65 6.55 -3.80
N ARG A 348 -21.13 7.37 -4.75
CA ARG A 348 -21.25 7.00 -6.17
C ARG A 348 -19.94 6.50 -6.79
N ALA A 349 -18.79 7.05 -6.39
CA ALA A 349 -17.48 6.57 -6.87
C ALA A 349 -17.26 5.08 -6.55
N PHE A 350 -17.55 4.70 -5.31
CA PHE A 350 -17.37 3.34 -4.84
C PHE A 350 -18.44 2.39 -5.36
N HIS A 351 -19.66 2.88 -5.61
CA HIS A 351 -20.68 2.13 -6.35
C HIS A 351 -20.19 1.74 -7.75
N ASN A 352 -19.60 2.70 -8.49
CA ASN A 352 -19.05 2.44 -9.82
C ASN A 352 -17.95 1.35 -9.78
N VAL A 353 -17.05 1.40 -8.79
CA VAL A 353 -15.97 0.41 -8.60
C VAL A 353 -16.52 -0.97 -8.21
N MET A 354 -17.40 -1.05 -7.22
CA MET A 354 -17.94 -2.31 -6.70
C MET A 354 -18.88 -3.04 -7.67
N ASN A 355 -19.23 -2.40 -8.80
CA ASN A 355 -20.07 -2.96 -9.86
C ASN A 355 -19.37 -3.03 -11.24
N GLU A 356 -18.05 -2.86 -11.31
CA GLU A 356 -17.26 -3.00 -12.54
C GLU A 356 -16.75 -4.46 -12.71
N PRO A 357 -17.26 -5.24 -13.69
CA PRO A 357 -16.89 -6.65 -13.82
C PRO A 357 -15.41 -6.89 -14.10
N ARG A 358 -14.69 -5.91 -14.68
CA ARG A 358 -13.24 -6.01 -14.93
C ARG A 358 -12.39 -5.99 -13.65
N PHE A 359 -12.98 -5.72 -12.49
CA PHE A 359 -12.27 -5.70 -11.20
C PHE A 359 -12.53 -6.93 -10.32
N GLU A 360 -13.31 -7.90 -10.81
CA GLU A 360 -13.51 -9.16 -10.11
C GLU A 360 -12.16 -9.91 -9.93
N ASP A 361 -12.02 -10.62 -8.82
CA ASP A 361 -10.78 -11.30 -8.35
C ASP A 361 -9.60 -10.36 -8.00
N LEU A 362 -9.71 -9.04 -8.19
CA LEU A 362 -8.67 -8.09 -7.78
C LEU A 362 -8.75 -7.75 -6.28
N PRO A 363 -7.60 -7.60 -5.57
CA PRO A 363 -7.56 -7.05 -4.23
C PRO A 363 -7.96 -5.57 -4.22
N MET A 364 -8.89 -5.24 -3.33
CA MET A 364 -9.36 -3.88 -3.07
C MET A 364 -9.04 -3.51 -1.62
N VAL A 365 -8.18 -2.52 -1.41
CA VAL A 365 -7.56 -2.22 -0.12
C VAL A 365 -7.95 -0.84 0.38
N LEU A 366 -8.62 -0.77 1.53
CA LEU A 366 -8.83 0.47 2.28
C LEU A 366 -7.53 0.96 2.93
N GLU A 367 -7.18 2.23 2.71
CA GLU A 367 -6.15 2.96 3.47
C GLU A 367 -6.75 4.21 4.13
N THR A 368 -8.05 4.15 4.39
CA THR A 368 -8.87 5.19 4.99
C THR A 368 -8.45 5.45 6.45
N PRO A 369 -8.65 6.67 6.97
CA PRO A 369 -8.25 7.02 8.33
C PRO A 369 -9.10 6.30 9.39
N ILE A 370 -8.44 5.69 10.37
CA ILE A 370 -9.09 5.00 11.51
C ILE A 370 -8.81 5.65 12.87
N ASP A 371 -7.99 6.70 12.91
CA ASP A 371 -7.64 7.40 14.14
C ASP A 371 -8.80 8.25 14.66
N ARG A 372 -9.29 7.91 15.86
CA ARG A 372 -10.35 8.65 16.56
C ARG A 372 -9.79 9.41 17.75
N THR A 373 -10.34 10.58 18.04
CA THR A 373 -10.14 11.20 19.36
C THR A 373 -11.05 10.46 20.35
N PRO A 374 -10.52 9.90 21.46
CA PRO A 374 -11.37 9.30 22.48
C PRO A 374 -12.28 10.39 23.07
N VAL A 375 -13.59 10.17 22.95
CA VAL A 375 -14.58 10.95 23.69
C VAL A 375 -14.31 10.64 25.17
N LYS A 376 -14.20 11.68 26.01
CA LYS A 376 -14.37 11.47 27.44
C LYS A 376 -15.86 11.31 27.65
N ASP A 377 -16.28 10.19 28.21
CA ASP A 377 -17.68 10.00 28.59
C ASP A 377 -18.08 11.16 29.52
N GLU A 378 -19.01 12.00 29.09
CA GLU A 378 -19.57 13.10 29.90
C GLU A 378 -20.75 12.60 30.73
N GLU A 379 -20.52 11.53 31.49
CA GLU A 379 -21.28 11.19 32.69
C GLU A 379 -20.36 11.48 33.90
N ASP A 380 -20.91 12.03 34.98
CA ASP A 380 -20.22 12.55 36.18
C ASP A 380 -19.37 13.84 36.02
N SER A 381 -20.01 14.98 35.70
CA SER A 381 -19.53 16.31 36.13
C SER A 381 -20.60 17.42 36.04
N GLU A 382 -21.72 17.30 36.77
CA GLU A 382 -22.44 18.52 37.16
C GLU A 382 -21.56 19.35 38.12
N ASN A 383 -21.57 20.68 37.92
CA ASN A 383 -21.01 21.71 38.82
C ASN A 383 -19.46 21.94 38.84
N ASP A 384 -18.94 22.68 37.85
CA ASP A 384 -18.23 23.95 38.16
C ASP A 384 -18.34 24.94 36.97
N SER A 385 -18.48 26.23 37.28
CA SER A 385 -18.69 27.30 36.29
C SER A 385 -17.47 28.21 36.17
N THR A 386 -16.38 27.72 35.57
CA THR A 386 -15.16 28.51 35.31
C THR A 386 -14.77 28.60 33.83
N LYS A 387 -14.73 29.83 33.29
CA LYS A 387 -14.39 30.12 31.87
C LYS A 387 -12.97 29.64 31.50
N PRO A 388 -12.78 28.91 30.39
CA PRO A 388 -11.44 28.51 29.95
C PRO A 388 -10.64 29.68 29.37
N LYS A 389 -9.43 29.91 29.90
CA LYS A 389 -8.44 30.80 29.29
C LYS A 389 -7.87 30.17 28.01
N LYS A 390 -7.58 30.99 26.99
CA LYS A 390 -6.91 30.56 25.75
C LYS A 390 -5.47 30.07 26.03
N GLY A 391 -5.31 28.78 26.32
CA GLY A 391 -4.04 28.05 26.27
C GLY A 391 -3.94 27.19 25.00
N LYS A 392 -2.73 26.88 24.55
CA LYS A 392 -2.51 25.94 23.42
C LYS A 392 -3.15 24.59 23.76
N LYS A 393 -4.15 24.15 22.97
CA LYS A 393 -4.63 22.77 23.02
C LYS A 393 -3.47 21.85 22.66
N ALA A 394 -3.00 21.03 23.60
CA ALA A 394 -2.28 19.82 23.25
C ALA A 394 -3.24 18.95 22.42
N ALA A 395 -2.76 18.36 21.32
CA ALA A 395 -3.57 17.43 20.56
C ALA A 395 -3.93 16.24 21.47
N ALA A 396 -5.22 15.92 21.57
CA ALA A 396 -5.66 14.73 22.27
C ALA A 396 -5.04 13.50 21.59
N ALA A 397 -4.57 12.53 22.37
CA ALA A 397 -3.97 11.32 21.82
C ALA A 397 -5.06 10.54 21.06
N THR A 398 -4.89 10.38 19.75
CA THR A 398 -5.78 9.56 18.94
C THR A 398 -5.58 8.07 19.22
N VAL A 399 -6.65 7.31 19.07
CA VAL A 399 -6.67 5.85 19.19
C VAL A 399 -7.26 5.30 17.89
N ALA A 400 -6.56 4.34 17.27
CA ALA A 400 -7.03 3.66 16.08
C ALA A 400 -8.26 2.77 16.40
N ASP A 401 -9.33 2.88 15.61
CA ASP A 401 -10.51 2.01 15.62
C ASP A 401 -10.57 1.15 14.34
N PRO A 402 -10.04 -0.10 14.35
CA PRO A 402 -10.18 -1.03 13.23
C PRO A 402 -11.64 -1.33 12.83
N GLY A 403 -12.61 -1.06 13.73
CA GLY A 403 -14.03 -1.15 13.42
C GLY A 403 -14.48 -0.17 12.34
N VAL A 404 -13.71 0.89 12.04
CA VAL A 404 -13.94 1.75 10.87
C VAL A 404 -13.85 0.93 9.58
N TRP A 405 -12.74 0.23 9.37
CA TRP A 405 -12.58 -0.65 8.20
C TRP A 405 -13.60 -1.78 8.19
N ALA A 406 -13.93 -2.38 9.33
CA ALA A 406 -14.97 -3.42 9.39
C ALA A 406 -16.34 -2.91 8.88
N ARG A 407 -16.70 -1.65 9.18
CA ARG A 407 -17.92 -1.01 8.65
C ARG A 407 -17.78 -0.62 7.17
N GLU A 408 -16.63 -0.11 6.74
CA GLU A 408 -16.38 0.27 5.34
C GLU A 408 -16.33 -0.93 4.40
N ILE A 409 -15.79 -2.08 4.83
CA ILE A 409 -15.85 -3.34 4.10
C ILE A 409 -17.31 -3.73 3.88
N LYS A 410 -18.15 -3.74 4.93
CA LYS A 410 -19.58 -4.08 4.80
C LYS A 410 -20.37 -3.06 3.98
N LEU A 411 -20.02 -1.78 4.07
CA LEU A 411 -20.55 -0.73 3.21
C LEU A 411 -20.25 -1.04 1.73
N LEU A 412 -18.99 -1.28 1.38
CA LEU A 412 -18.57 -1.61 0.00
C LEU A 412 -19.23 -2.90 -0.51
N GLU A 413 -19.27 -3.95 0.31
CA GLU A 413 -19.98 -5.19 -0.03
C GLU A 413 -21.47 -4.95 -0.31
N SER A 414 -22.13 -4.05 0.44
CA SER A 414 -23.55 -3.72 0.22
C SER A 414 -23.83 -2.94 -1.06
N LEU A 415 -22.83 -2.29 -1.66
CA LEU A 415 -23.00 -1.57 -2.94
C LEU A 415 -23.11 -2.51 -4.14
N ILE A 416 -22.72 -3.79 -4.01
CA ILE A 416 -22.73 -4.77 -5.10
C ILE A 416 -24.19 -5.08 -5.48
N GLY A 417 -24.60 -4.72 -6.69
CA GLY A 417 -25.97 -4.91 -7.20
C GLY A 417 -27.02 -3.94 -6.64
N MET A 418 -26.64 -3.02 -5.74
CA MET A 418 -27.54 -1.98 -5.22
C MET A 418 -27.96 -1.02 -6.35
N ASP A 419 -29.23 -0.66 -6.43
CA ASP A 419 -29.70 0.38 -7.36
C ASP A 419 -29.25 1.76 -6.87
N PRO A 420 -28.35 2.45 -7.59
CA PRO A 420 -27.86 3.77 -7.18
C PRO A 420 -28.93 4.87 -7.33
N GLU A 421 -30.02 4.61 -8.05
CA GLU A 421 -31.13 5.54 -8.17
C GLU A 421 -32.25 5.29 -7.14
N GLY A 422 -32.16 4.19 -6.38
CA GLY A 422 -33.10 3.83 -5.32
C GLY A 422 -32.99 4.67 -4.06
N GLU A 423 -34.05 4.64 -3.23
CA GLU A 423 -34.13 5.41 -1.99
C GLU A 423 -33.06 5.02 -0.96
N GLU A 424 -32.72 3.73 -0.87
CA GLU A 424 -31.69 3.21 0.05
C GLU A 424 -30.31 3.81 -0.24
N PHE A 425 -29.86 3.75 -1.50
CA PHE A 425 -28.58 4.33 -1.90
C PHE A 425 -28.55 5.84 -1.67
N LYS A 426 -29.62 6.55 -2.05
CA LYS A 426 -29.72 8.01 -1.90
C LYS A 426 -29.72 8.45 -0.43
N ALA A 427 -30.38 7.69 0.45
CA ALA A 427 -30.36 7.94 1.89
C ALA A 427 -28.96 7.72 2.49
N LEU A 428 -28.28 6.65 2.08
CA LEU A 428 -26.93 6.31 2.52
C LEU A 428 -25.88 7.33 2.02
N GLU A 429 -25.95 7.72 0.75
CA GLU A 429 -25.11 8.76 0.15
C GLU A 429 -25.31 10.12 0.84
N THR A 430 -26.56 10.54 1.04
CA THR A 430 -26.89 11.78 1.77
C THR A 430 -26.31 11.76 3.18
N LYS A 431 -26.49 10.66 3.92
CA LYS A 431 -25.97 10.51 5.28
C LYS A 431 -24.44 10.63 5.34
N LEU A 432 -23.71 9.89 4.49
CA LEU A 432 -22.25 9.90 4.50
C LEU A 432 -21.67 11.23 3.99
N SER A 433 -22.32 11.85 2.99
CA SER A 433 -22.04 13.23 2.57
C SER A 433 -22.17 14.19 3.75
N GLU A 434 -23.22 14.07 4.55
CA GLU A 434 -23.49 14.94 5.69
C GLU A 434 -22.43 14.78 6.79
N GLU A 435 -22.08 13.53 7.13
CA GLU A 435 -21.04 13.20 8.12
C GLU A 435 -19.67 13.83 7.75
N GLY A 436 -19.32 13.85 6.46
CA GLY A 436 -18.06 14.43 6.00
C GLY A 436 -18.07 15.94 5.72
N ARG A 437 -19.25 16.58 5.69
CA ARG A 437 -19.44 17.96 5.16
C ARG A 437 -18.47 18.98 5.77
N ALA A 438 -18.40 19.03 7.09
CA ALA A 438 -17.58 20.01 7.81
C ALA A 438 -16.06 19.87 7.53
N GLU A 439 -15.58 18.65 7.28
CA GLU A 439 -14.18 18.42 6.91
C GLU A 439 -13.90 18.81 5.46
N ARG A 440 -14.86 18.55 4.55
CA ARG A 440 -14.78 19.00 3.14
C ARG A 440 -14.76 20.52 3.04
N GLU A 441 -15.68 21.22 3.71
CA GLU A 441 -15.70 22.68 3.78
C GLU A 441 -14.37 23.24 4.31
N ARG A 442 -13.88 22.71 5.44
CA ARG A 442 -12.58 23.12 6.05
C ARG A 442 -11.39 22.95 5.10
N LEU A 443 -11.40 21.95 4.22
CA LEU A 443 -10.31 21.66 3.29
C LEU A 443 -10.47 22.35 1.93
N GLN A 444 -11.70 22.63 1.50
CA GLN A 444 -12.03 23.53 0.40
C GLN A 444 -11.50 24.94 0.70
N ASP A 445 -11.84 25.50 1.86
CA ASP A 445 -11.33 26.79 2.37
C ASP A 445 -9.80 26.88 2.32
N GLN A 446 -9.10 25.82 2.71
CA GLN A 446 -7.64 25.76 2.66
C GLN A 446 -7.09 25.69 1.23
N HIS A 447 -7.80 25.01 0.33
CA HIS A 447 -7.42 24.87 -1.06
C HIS A 447 -7.59 26.22 -1.80
N GLU A 448 -8.73 26.88 -1.65
CA GLU A 448 -9.03 28.18 -2.25
C GLU A 448 -8.04 29.26 -1.78
N ARG A 449 -7.80 29.36 -0.46
CA ARG A 449 -6.78 30.27 0.11
C ARG A 449 -5.38 29.99 -0.43
N LYS A 450 -5.05 28.74 -0.77
CA LYS A 450 -3.77 28.38 -1.40
C LYS A 450 -3.74 28.80 -2.87
N LEU A 451 -4.80 28.55 -3.63
CA LEU A 451 -4.93 28.99 -5.02
C LEU A 451 -4.77 30.51 -5.12
N GLU A 452 -5.53 31.27 -4.33
CA GLU A 452 -5.39 32.74 -4.24
C GLU A 452 -3.95 33.16 -3.92
N ALA A 453 -3.30 32.50 -2.96
CA ALA A 453 -1.94 32.84 -2.55
C ALA A 453 -0.92 32.56 -3.67
N ASP A 454 -1.11 31.50 -4.45
CA ASP A 454 -0.24 31.12 -5.56
C ASP A 454 -0.50 32.00 -6.81
N GLU A 455 -1.75 32.41 -7.07
CA GLU A 455 -2.09 33.45 -8.04
C GLU A 455 -1.47 34.80 -7.66
N LYS A 456 -1.61 35.23 -6.39
CA LYS A 456 -1.00 36.45 -5.86
C LYS A 456 0.54 36.42 -5.88
N LYS A 457 1.17 35.24 -5.96
CA LYS A 457 2.61 35.08 -6.24
C LYS A 457 2.90 35.22 -7.74
N LYS A 458 2.18 34.49 -8.60
CA LYS A 458 2.33 34.56 -10.08
C LYS A 458 2.15 35.99 -10.59
N ALA A 459 1.11 36.69 -10.14
CA ALA A 459 0.80 38.07 -10.53
C ALA A 459 1.86 39.11 -10.08
N LYS A 460 2.70 38.79 -9.10
CA LYS A 460 3.80 39.68 -8.66
C LYS A 460 5.09 39.51 -9.46
N GLY A 461 5.16 38.50 -10.33
CA GLY A 461 6.31 38.17 -11.16
C GLY A 461 7.56 37.76 -10.36
N PRO A 462 8.64 37.33 -11.04
CA PRO A 462 9.95 37.12 -10.43
C PRO A 462 10.64 38.48 -10.19
N GLY A 463 10.06 39.33 -9.33
CA GLY A 463 10.23 40.78 -9.44
C GLY A 463 10.25 41.61 -8.15
N LYS A 464 10.67 41.05 -7.01
CA LYS A 464 11.36 41.76 -5.89
C LYS A 464 11.55 40.83 -4.70
N ALA A 465 12.76 40.28 -4.55
CA ALA A 465 13.23 39.94 -3.21
C ALA A 465 13.24 41.23 -2.38
N LYS A 466 12.38 41.33 -1.36
CA LYS A 466 12.50 42.41 -0.37
C LYS A 466 13.89 42.28 0.26
N GLY A 467 14.70 43.33 0.12
CA GLY A 467 16.14 43.23 0.29
C GLY A 467 16.57 42.63 1.63
N GLN A 468 17.02 41.38 1.60
CA GLN A 468 18.15 40.99 2.44
C GLN A 468 19.37 41.70 1.83
N LYS A 469 19.96 42.64 2.59
CA LYS A 469 21.32 43.11 2.30
C LYS A 469 22.22 41.88 2.25
N SER A 470 23.15 41.82 1.30
CA SER A 470 24.13 40.75 1.31
C SER A 470 25.01 40.86 2.55
N LEU A 471 25.59 39.75 3.01
CA LEU A 471 26.54 39.77 4.14
C LEU A 471 27.73 40.71 3.85
N MET A 472 28.11 40.86 2.57
CA MET A 472 29.13 41.81 2.12
C MET A 472 28.73 43.29 2.27
N ASP A 473 27.44 43.62 2.15
CA ASP A 473 26.97 45.00 2.38
C ASP A 473 26.95 45.38 3.87
N MET A 474 26.88 44.38 4.76
CA MET A 474 26.97 44.60 6.21
C MET A 474 28.42 44.72 6.68
N MET A 475 29.36 44.02 6.04
CA MET A 475 30.79 44.08 6.39
C MET A 475 31.54 45.32 5.90
N LYS A 476 30.94 46.16 5.04
CA LYS A 476 31.55 47.41 4.54
C LYS A 476 31.18 48.66 5.34
N GLY A 477 30.47 48.52 6.47
CA GLY A 477 30.01 49.64 7.29
C GLY A 477 31.05 50.25 8.24
N ASP A 478 31.93 49.43 8.82
CA ASP A 478 32.81 49.83 9.94
C ASP A 478 34.22 50.23 9.51
N ALA A 479 34.34 51.02 8.43
CA ALA A 479 35.62 51.52 7.93
C ALA A 479 35.55 53.00 7.53
N LYS A 480 35.04 53.87 8.43
CA LYS A 480 35.42 55.30 8.53
C LYS A 480 34.76 56.01 9.72
N LYS A 481 35.57 56.32 10.73
CA LYS A 481 35.60 57.62 11.41
C LYS A 481 36.84 57.69 12.30
N ASP A 482 37.74 58.60 11.93
CA ASP A 482 38.66 59.26 12.85
C ASP A 482 37.88 60.21 13.79
#